data_AF-A0A9E2ZPG8-F1
#
_entry.id   AF-A0A9E2ZPG8-F1
#
_cell.length_a   1.000
_cell.length_b   1.000
_cell.length_c   1.000
_cell.angle_alpha   90.00
_cell.angle_beta   90.00
_cell.angle_gamma   90.00
#
_symmetry.space_group_name_H-M   'P 1'
#
loop_
_entity.id
_entity.type
_entity.pdbx_description
1 polymer ?
#
loop_
_entity_poly.entity_id
_entity_poly.type
_entity_poly.pdbx_seq_one_letter_code
_entity_poly.pdbx_strand_id
1 'polypeptide(L)'
;MLVSARLGRRTFAGVLGGGAVAATLLGSSPSALADPPNCTAADRAQVIAGVSSGTAGYLFAHPDVNAFFSGLAGQPRDAIRTQVRSYLDANPGVRNDLGGIRQPLIDMRNRCGPFVAGSAGPPPPPPPGAPPPPPPPGAPPPPPPAPM
;
A
#
# COMPACT_ATOMS: atom_id res chain seq x y z
N MET A 1 15.07 -28.69 -45.47
CA MET A 1 14.93 -27.84 -46.66
C MET A 1 13.54 -28.04 -47.25
N LEU A 2 12.71 -27.00 -47.28
CA LEU A 2 11.72 -26.69 -48.32
C LEU A 2 11.16 -25.31 -48.00
N VAL A 3 11.82 -24.31 -48.58
CA VAL A 3 11.36 -22.92 -48.68
C VAL A 3 10.35 -22.88 -49.82
N SER A 4 9.18 -22.31 -49.59
CA SER A 4 8.39 -21.68 -50.66
C SER A 4 7.51 -20.61 -50.07
N ALA A 5 7.98 -19.38 -50.27
CA ALA A 5 7.30 -18.14 -49.99
C ALA A 5 5.99 -18.04 -50.76
N ARG A 6 4.93 -17.57 -50.09
CA ARG A 6 3.83 -16.88 -50.77
C ARG A 6 3.83 -15.43 -50.32
N LEU A 7 4.46 -14.61 -51.15
CA LEU A 7 4.22 -13.17 -51.24
C LEU A 7 2.71 -12.93 -51.35
N GLY A 8 2.13 -12.27 -50.34
CA GLY A 8 0.75 -11.81 -50.36
C GLY A 8 0.70 -10.32 -50.07
N ARG A 9 1.06 -9.51 -51.08
CA ARG A 9 1.03 -8.05 -51.06
C ARG A 9 -0.43 -7.57 -50.95
N ARG A 10 -0.82 -6.93 -49.86
CA ARG A 10 -2.04 -6.10 -49.78
C ARG A 10 -1.67 -4.69 -49.35
N THR A 11 -1.38 -3.87 -50.35
CA THR A 11 -1.40 -2.41 -50.27
C THR A 11 -2.85 -1.94 -50.20
N PHE A 12 -3.22 -1.25 -49.12
CA PHE A 12 -4.33 -0.30 -49.14
C PHE A 12 -3.79 1.07 -48.80
N ALA A 13 -3.73 1.92 -49.82
CA ALA A 13 -3.50 3.35 -49.73
C ALA A 13 -4.78 4.07 -50.17
N GLY A 14 -5.18 5.11 -49.44
CA GLY A 14 -6.29 6.02 -49.72
C GLY A 14 -7.08 6.33 -48.44
N VAL A 15 -7.46 7.55 -48.07
CA VAL A 15 -7.49 8.88 -48.71
C VAL A 15 -7.52 9.94 -47.59
N LEU A 16 -6.93 11.11 -47.83
CA LEU A 16 -7.00 12.33 -47.01
C LEU A 16 -8.42 12.92 -46.94
N GLY A 17 -8.88 13.33 -45.76
CA GLY A 17 -10.06 14.18 -45.57
C GLY A 17 -10.10 14.77 -44.17
N GLY A 18 -9.81 16.07 -44.04
CA GLY A 18 -9.71 16.79 -42.76
C GLY A 18 -11.06 17.11 -42.09
N GLY A 19 -11.01 17.23 -40.77
CA GLY A 19 -12.08 17.74 -39.91
C GLY A 19 -11.49 18.09 -38.53
N ALA A 20 -11.75 19.30 -38.07
CA ALA A 20 -11.07 19.99 -36.96
C ALA A 20 -10.99 19.21 -35.63
N VAL A 21 -9.79 19.14 -35.05
CA VAL A 21 -9.63 19.01 -33.59
C VAL A 21 -9.36 20.39 -33.02
N ALA A 22 -10.43 21.08 -32.64
CA ALA A 22 -10.35 22.32 -31.88
C ALA A 22 -11.25 22.22 -30.65
N ALA A 23 -10.78 22.85 -29.58
CA ALA A 23 -11.43 23.14 -28.31
C ALA A 23 -11.38 22.06 -27.20
N THR A 24 -10.21 22.03 -26.55
CA THR A 24 -10.08 22.32 -25.10
C THR A 24 -11.32 22.11 -24.23
N LEU A 25 -11.37 20.97 -23.53
CA LEU A 25 -11.90 20.97 -22.17
C LEU A 25 -10.70 21.19 -21.24
N LEU A 26 -10.59 22.44 -20.78
CA LEU A 26 -9.82 22.82 -19.62
C LEU A 26 -10.34 22.06 -18.40
N GLY A 27 -9.93 20.81 -18.24
CA GLY A 27 -9.86 20.18 -16.94
C GLY A 27 -8.63 20.77 -16.26
N SER A 28 -8.85 21.70 -15.33
CA SER A 28 -7.85 22.10 -14.33
C SER A 28 -7.48 20.89 -13.51
N SER A 29 -6.66 20.02 -14.11
CA SER A 29 -5.91 18.99 -13.40
C SER A 29 -4.80 19.78 -12.75
N PRO A 30 -4.66 19.79 -11.41
CA PRO A 30 -3.42 20.29 -10.83
C PRO A 30 -2.30 19.51 -11.52
N SER A 31 -1.34 20.24 -12.08
CA SER A 31 -0.19 19.73 -12.83
C SER A 31 0.10 18.29 -12.47
N ALA A 32 -0.18 17.36 -13.38
CA ALA A 32 0.26 15.98 -13.25
C ALA A 32 1.79 15.99 -13.34
N LEU A 33 2.44 16.33 -12.22
CA LEU A 33 3.66 15.66 -11.83
C LEU A 33 3.25 14.19 -11.82
N ALA A 34 3.53 13.47 -12.92
CA ALA A 34 3.41 12.04 -12.91
C ALA A 34 4.18 11.57 -11.68
N ASP A 35 3.45 10.98 -10.73
CA ASP A 35 4.04 10.28 -9.59
C ASP A 35 5.19 9.42 -10.16
N PRO A 36 6.39 9.43 -9.55
CA PRO A 36 7.51 8.66 -10.09
C PRO A 36 7.04 7.23 -10.38
N PRO A 37 7.49 6.60 -11.48
CA PRO A 37 7.00 5.27 -11.82
C PRO A 37 7.16 4.33 -10.62
N ASN A 38 6.11 3.55 -10.33
CA ASN A 38 5.99 2.63 -9.20
C ASN A 38 5.72 3.25 -7.82
N CYS A 39 5.07 4.42 -7.74
CA CYS A 39 4.72 5.07 -6.47
C CYS A 39 3.21 5.06 -6.16
N THR A 40 2.41 4.32 -6.95
CA THR A 40 0.95 4.25 -6.84
C THR A 40 0.49 3.54 -5.57
N ALA A 41 -0.81 3.64 -5.25
CA ALA A 41 -1.40 2.88 -4.15
C ALA A 41 -1.24 1.35 -4.32
N ALA A 42 -1.30 0.85 -5.56
CA ALA A 42 -1.10 -0.57 -5.84
C ALA A 42 0.34 -1.00 -5.58
N ASP A 43 1.33 -0.20 -6.00
CA ASP A 43 2.76 -0.47 -5.77
C ASP A 43 3.06 -0.51 -4.27
N ARG A 44 2.51 0.46 -3.52
CA ARG A 44 2.61 0.53 -2.07
C ARG A 44 2.01 -0.71 -1.39
N ALA A 45 0.83 -1.13 -1.80
CA ALA A 45 0.19 -2.34 -1.28
C ALA A 45 1.03 -3.60 -1.59
N GLN A 46 1.62 -3.68 -2.78
CA GLN A 46 2.49 -4.80 -3.17
C GLN A 46 3.74 -4.89 -2.29
N VAL A 47 4.39 -3.76 -2.01
CA VAL A 47 5.56 -3.73 -1.09
C VAL A 47 5.16 -4.16 0.32
N ILE A 48 4.02 -3.66 0.84
CA ILE A 48 3.52 -4.05 2.17
C ILE A 48 3.24 -5.56 2.22
N ALA A 49 2.61 -6.11 1.18
CA ALA A 49 2.34 -7.54 1.09
C ALA A 49 3.64 -8.37 1.07
N GLY A 50 4.63 -7.93 0.28
CA GLY A 50 5.94 -8.57 0.22
C GLY A 50 6.67 -8.58 1.56
N VAL A 51 6.72 -7.44 2.27
CA VAL A 51 7.32 -7.35 3.60
C VAL A 51 6.57 -8.20 4.63
N SER A 52 5.24 -8.25 4.54
CA SER A 52 4.43 -9.09 5.43
C SER A 52 4.70 -10.58 5.18
N SER A 53 4.80 -11.00 3.92
CA SER A 53 5.17 -12.36 3.54
C SER A 53 6.59 -12.74 4.00
N GLY A 54 7.58 -11.85 3.78
CA GLY A 54 8.94 -12.07 4.26
C GLY A 54 9.03 -12.17 5.78
N THR A 55 8.24 -11.36 6.49
CA THR A 55 8.14 -11.44 7.95
C THR A 55 7.54 -12.78 8.39
N ALA A 56 6.47 -13.23 7.75
CA ALA A 56 5.87 -14.53 8.06
C ALA A 56 6.86 -15.67 7.82
N GLY A 57 7.56 -15.68 6.68
CA GLY A 57 8.60 -16.67 6.39
C GLY A 57 9.72 -16.68 7.44
N TYR A 58 10.19 -15.50 7.86
CA TYR A 58 11.18 -15.39 8.93
C TYR A 58 10.66 -15.95 10.25
N LEU A 59 9.44 -15.60 10.66
CA LEU A 59 8.86 -16.10 11.91
C LEU A 59 8.66 -17.62 11.89
N PHE A 60 8.26 -18.20 10.76
CA PHE A 60 8.18 -19.67 10.64
C PHE A 60 9.55 -20.36 10.76
N ALA A 61 10.61 -19.73 10.25
CA ALA A 61 11.98 -20.24 10.38
C ALA A 61 12.60 -20.01 11.78
N HIS A 62 12.03 -19.10 12.58
CA HIS A 62 12.53 -18.70 13.90
C HIS A 62 11.45 -18.89 14.96
N PRO A 63 11.21 -20.14 15.44
CA PRO A 63 10.13 -20.45 16.35
C PRO A 63 10.23 -19.72 17.70
N ASP A 64 11.45 -19.41 18.14
CA ASP A 64 11.73 -18.60 19.33
C ASP A 64 11.27 -17.14 19.15
N VAL A 65 11.58 -16.53 18.01
CA VAL A 65 11.13 -15.18 17.67
C VAL A 65 9.62 -15.15 17.48
N ASN A 66 9.05 -16.17 16.84
CA ASN A 66 7.61 -16.31 16.67
C ASN A 66 6.88 -16.44 18.01
N ALA A 67 7.41 -17.22 18.95
CA ALA A 67 6.86 -17.35 20.30
C ALA A 67 6.84 -15.99 21.03
N PHE A 68 7.94 -15.22 20.93
CA PHE A 68 7.99 -13.87 21.49
C PHE A 68 6.89 -12.97 20.91
N PHE A 69 6.80 -12.82 19.58
CA PHE A 69 5.80 -11.94 18.96
C PHE A 69 4.36 -12.42 19.18
N SER A 70 4.13 -13.74 19.24
CA SER A 70 2.82 -14.31 19.56
C SER A 70 2.39 -14.03 21.00
N GLY A 71 3.33 -14.04 21.95
CA GLY A 71 3.08 -13.72 23.36
C GLY A 71 2.69 -12.26 23.62
N LEU A 72 2.86 -11.36 22.64
CA LEU A 72 2.47 -9.95 22.75
C LEU A 72 0.96 -9.74 22.50
N ALA A 73 0.24 -10.76 22.02
CA ALA A 73 -1.17 -10.65 21.69
C ALA A 73 -2.01 -10.21 22.91
N GLY A 74 -2.89 -9.21 22.71
CA GLY A 74 -3.77 -8.68 23.76
C GLY A 74 -3.13 -7.65 24.70
N GLN A 75 -1.82 -7.39 24.61
CA GLN A 75 -1.17 -6.38 25.45
C GLN A 75 -1.45 -4.94 24.98
N PRO A 76 -1.39 -3.94 25.89
CA PRO A 76 -1.45 -2.53 25.52
C PRO A 76 -0.33 -2.14 24.53
N ARG A 77 -0.64 -1.28 23.57
CA ARG A 77 0.30 -0.88 22.49
C ARG A 77 1.62 -0.33 23.01
N ASP A 78 1.61 0.44 24.10
CA ASP A 78 2.83 1.01 24.66
C ASP A 78 3.71 -0.03 25.37
N ALA A 79 3.09 -1.04 25.99
CA ALA A 79 3.80 -2.18 26.54
C ALA A 79 4.46 -3.00 25.41
N ILE A 80 3.73 -3.28 24.34
CA ILE A 80 4.25 -3.98 23.14
C ILE A 80 5.47 -3.25 22.58
N ARG A 81 5.40 -1.93 22.38
CA ARG A 81 6.53 -1.13 21.85
C ARG A 81 7.78 -1.24 22.72
N THR A 82 7.60 -1.21 24.04
CA THR A 82 8.71 -1.27 25.00
C THR A 82 9.36 -2.66 25.00
N GLN A 83 8.55 -3.73 25.04
CA GLN A 83 9.03 -5.10 25.01
C GLN A 83 9.74 -5.43 23.68
N VAL A 84 9.18 -5.03 22.54
CA VAL A 84 9.81 -5.24 21.23
C VAL A 84 11.16 -4.53 21.14
N ARG A 85 11.29 -3.29 21.65
CA ARG A 85 12.61 -2.61 21.67
C ARG A 85 13.61 -3.37 22.51
N SER A 86 13.26 -3.69 23.75
CA SER A 86 14.12 -4.44 24.67
C SER A 86 14.58 -5.77 24.05
N TYR A 87 13.64 -6.51 23.45
CA TYR A 87 13.95 -7.75 22.75
C TYR A 87 14.91 -7.53 21.58
N LEU A 88 14.68 -6.54 20.72
CA LEU A 88 15.57 -6.26 19.59
C LEU A 88 16.91 -5.64 20.00
N ASP A 89 17.02 -4.99 21.16
CA ASP A 89 18.29 -4.50 21.74
C ASP A 89 19.13 -5.70 22.22
N ALA A 90 18.50 -6.68 22.86
CA ALA A 90 19.15 -7.92 23.27
C ALA A 90 19.47 -8.86 22.10
N ASN A 91 18.76 -8.74 20.98
CA ASN A 91 18.87 -9.62 19.80
C ASN A 91 19.25 -8.83 18.54
N PRO A 92 20.52 -8.38 18.41
CA PRO A 92 20.96 -7.57 17.27
C PRO A 92 20.88 -8.31 15.93
N GLY A 93 21.03 -9.64 15.91
CA GLY A 93 20.80 -10.47 14.70
C GLY A 93 19.35 -10.38 14.21
N VAL A 94 18.39 -10.66 15.09
CA VAL A 94 16.95 -10.54 14.78
C VAL A 94 16.58 -9.13 14.34
N ARG A 95 17.17 -8.11 14.98
CA ARG A 95 17.00 -6.71 14.55
C ARG A 95 17.48 -6.50 13.12
N ASN A 96 18.66 -7.01 12.78
CA ASN A 96 19.22 -6.87 11.45
C ASN A 96 18.34 -7.57 10.41
N ASP A 97 17.90 -8.79 10.69
CA ASP A 97 17.10 -9.59 9.77
C ASP A 97 15.72 -8.96 9.52
N LEU A 98 15.00 -8.60 10.59
CA LEU A 98 13.73 -7.87 10.48
C LEU A 98 13.91 -6.47 9.88
N GLY A 99 15.06 -5.85 10.09
CA GLY A 99 15.46 -4.60 9.45
C GLY A 99 15.62 -4.76 7.94
N GLY A 100 16.27 -5.84 7.51
CA GLY A 100 16.43 -6.26 6.12
C GLY A 100 15.10 -6.51 5.43
N ILE A 101 14.21 -7.28 6.06
CA ILE A 101 12.86 -7.57 5.56
C ILE A 101 12.04 -6.29 5.35
N ARG A 102 12.26 -5.26 6.17
CA ARG A 102 11.53 -3.98 6.08
C ARG A 102 12.19 -2.94 5.17
N GLN A 103 13.40 -3.18 4.65
CA GLN A 103 14.08 -2.23 3.76
C GLN A 103 13.22 -1.77 2.57
N PRO A 104 12.42 -2.62 1.91
CA PRO A 104 11.58 -2.18 0.79
C PRO A 104 10.60 -1.06 1.16
N LEU A 105 10.09 -1.02 2.40
CA LEU A 105 9.23 0.07 2.86
C LEU A 105 9.99 1.38 3.03
N ILE A 106 11.26 1.31 3.47
CA ILE A 106 12.13 2.46 3.64
C ILE A 106 12.51 3.02 2.26
N ASP A 107 12.91 2.16 1.33
CA ASP A 107 13.21 2.55 -0.05
C ASP A 107 12.01 3.22 -0.73
N MET A 108 10.84 2.57 -0.65
CA MET A 108 9.59 3.10 -1.19
C MET A 108 9.26 4.48 -0.60
N ARG A 109 9.41 4.68 0.73
CA ARG A 109 9.21 5.98 1.37
C ARG A 109 10.22 7.02 0.89
N ASN A 110 11.49 6.65 0.79
CA ASN A 110 12.55 7.59 0.40
C ASN A 110 12.36 8.06 -1.05
N ARG A 111 11.81 7.20 -1.91
CA ARG A 111 11.55 7.51 -3.33
C ARG A 111 10.20 8.20 -3.57
N CYS A 112 9.15 7.79 -2.86
CA CYS A 112 7.76 8.18 -3.14
C CYS A 112 7.10 9.03 -2.03
N GLY A 113 7.84 9.38 -0.99
CA GLY A 113 7.31 10.10 0.17
C GLY A 113 6.50 9.22 1.14
N PRO A 114 6.02 9.81 2.25
CA PRO A 114 5.33 9.07 3.32
C PRO A 114 4.05 8.38 2.82
N PHE A 115 3.70 7.25 3.43
CA PHE A 115 2.39 6.63 3.26
C PHE A 115 1.34 7.51 3.94
N VAL A 116 0.71 8.40 3.18
CA VAL A 116 -0.45 9.16 3.66
C VAL A 116 -1.68 8.27 3.59
N ALA A 117 -2.41 8.15 4.70
CA ALA A 117 -3.63 7.33 4.83
C ALA A 117 -4.77 7.69 3.85
N GLY A 118 -4.59 8.71 3.01
CA GLY A 118 -5.55 9.15 1.98
C GLY A 118 -5.29 8.63 0.56
N SER A 119 -4.29 7.76 0.33
CA SER A 119 -4.11 7.12 -0.99
C SER A 119 -4.89 5.82 -1.15
N ALA A 120 -5.43 5.28 -0.06
CA ALA A 120 -6.59 4.41 -0.18
C ALA A 120 -7.73 5.32 -0.62
N GLY A 121 -8.34 5.05 -1.78
CA GLY A 121 -9.60 5.68 -2.13
C GLY A 121 -10.60 5.57 -0.96
N PRO A 122 -11.69 6.36 -0.97
CA PRO A 122 -12.69 6.29 0.08
C PRO A 122 -13.02 4.83 0.38
N PRO A 123 -13.16 4.45 1.68
CA PRO A 123 -13.49 3.08 2.03
C PRO A 123 -14.72 2.64 1.22
N PRO A 124 -14.78 1.39 0.74
CA PRO A 124 -15.97 0.91 0.07
C PRO A 124 -17.18 1.19 0.98
N PRO A 125 -18.34 1.58 0.41
CA PRO A 125 -19.51 1.86 1.22
C PRO A 125 -19.81 0.64 2.12
N PRO A 126 -20.21 0.85 3.37
CA PRO A 126 -20.60 -0.25 4.24
C PRO A 126 -21.74 -1.04 3.56
N PRO A 127 -21.81 -2.36 3.74
CA PRO A 127 -22.97 -3.11 3.27
C PRO A 127 -24.25 -2.51 3.88
N PRO A 128 -25.37 -2.50 3.14
CA PRO A 128 -26.65 -2.05 3.68
C PRO A 128 -26.94 -2.73 5.03
N GLY A 129 -27.13 -1.95 6.09
CA GLY A 129 -27.42 -2.46 7.44
C GLY A 129 -26.20 -2.73 8.34
N ALA A 130 -24.98 -2.33 7.95
CA ALA A 130 -23.84 -2.40 8.86
C ALA A 130 -24.06 -1.50 10.10
N PRO A 131 -23.80 -2.00 11.33
CA PRO A 131 -23.83 -1.16 12.52
C PRO A 131 -22.71 -0.09 12.45
N PRO A 132 -22.91 1.08 13.09
CA PRO A 132 -21.86 2.10 13.13
C PRO A 132 -20.60 1.54 13.80
N PRO A 133 -19.39 1.97 13.37
CA PRO A 133 -18.15 1.53 14.00
C PRO A 133 -18.14 1.94 15.49
N PRO A 134 -17.52 1.13 16.37
CA PRO A 134 -17.38 1.50 17.76
C PRO A 134 -16.57 2.80 17.89
N PRO A 135 -16.85 3.62 18.93
CA PRO A 135 -16.08 4.83 19.17
C PRO A 135 -14.59 4.49 19.40
N PRO A 136 -13.67 5.40 19.04
CA PRO A 136 -12.25 5.19 19.31
C PRO A 136 -12.03 5.02 20.83
N PRO A 137 -11.08 4.16 21.25
CA PRO A 137 -10.72 4.03 22.66
C PRO A 137 -10.35 5.40 23.25
N GLY A 138 -11.07 5.83 24.29
CA GLY A 138 -10.83 7.11 24.97
C GLY A 138 -11.64 8.31 24.47
N ALA A 139 -12.68 8.12 23.65
CA ALA A 139 -13.60 9.20 23.31
C ALA A 139 -14.32 9.74 24.57
N PRO A 140 -14.36 11.07 24.80
CA PRO A 140 -15.15 11.65 25.89
C PRO A 140 -16.65 11.36 25.69
N PRO A 141 -17.45 11.28 26.77
CA PRO A 141 -18.89 11.10 26.64
C PRO A 141 -19.51 12.25 25.84
N PRO A 142 -20.59 11.99 25.07
CA PRO A 142 -21.28 13.05 24.34
C PRO A 142 -21.81 14.10 25.33
N PRO A 143 -21.84 15.40 24.94
CA PRO A 143 -22.44 16.43 25.78
C PRO A 143 -23.94 16.16 25.96
N PRO A 144 -24.53 16.59 27.09
CA PRO A 144 -25.98 16.48 27.29
C PRO A 144 -26.74 17.25 26.19
N PRO A 145 -27.96 16.83 25.83
CA PRO A 145 -28.78 17.56 24.88
C PRO A 145 -29.02 18.99 25.38
N ALA A 146 -28.97 19.97 24.46
CA ALA A 146 -29.33 21.34 24.79
C ALA A 146 -30.80 21.41 25.22
N PRO A 147 -31.17 22.28 26.19
CA PRO A 147 -32.56 22.55 26.49
C PRO A 147 -33.27 23.09 25.24
N MET A 148 -34.50 22.62 24.99
CA MET A 148 -35.37 23.08 23.90
C MET A 148 -35.72 24.55 24.01
#